data_AF-A0A536QDX4-F1
#
_entry.id   AF-A0A536QDX4-F1
#
_cell.length_a   1.000
_cell.length_b   1.000
_cell.length_c   1.000
_cell.angle_alpha   90.00
_cell.angle_beta   90.00
_cell.angle_gamma   90.00
#
_symmetry.space_group_name_H-M   'P 1'
#
loop_
_entity.id
_entity.type
_entity.pdbx_description
1 polymer ?
#
loop_
_entity_poly.entity_id
_entity_poly.type
_entity_poly.pdbx_seq_one_letter_code
_entity_poly.pdbx_strand_id
1 'polypeptide(L)'
;MMEENETAWRAEFPITERFNYLNNCSLTPLHRRGRARVERFLTEWTEQGGRAWYDHWIGEYEALRADLAGVLGASIDEIAIEPNVSAGLVG
;
A
#
# COMPACT_ATOMS: atom_id res chain seq x y z
N MET A 1 -2.35 18.15 -22.88
CA MET A 1 -2.10 18.74 -21.54
C MET A 1 -2.52 17.67 -20.55
N MET A 2 -1.69 17.30 -19.57
CA MET A 2 -2.10 16.33 -18.55
C MET A 2 -3.26 16.90 -17.74
N GLU A 3 -4.19 16.05 -17.35
CA GLU A 3 -5.25 16.41 -16.42
C GLU A 3 -4.64 16.76 -15.05
N GLU A 4 -5.36 17.54 -14.24
CA GLU A 4 -4.90 17.95 -12.91
C GLU A 4 -4.60 16.74 -12.01
N ASN A 5 -5.46 15.71 -12.08
CA ASN A 5 -5.28 14.45 -11.34
C ASN A 5 -4.04 13.68 -11.80
N GLU A 6 -3.78 13.60 -13.10
CA GLU A 6 -2.59 12.91 -13.64
C GLU A 6 -1.30 13.57 -13.16
N THR A 7 -1.29 14.91 -13.10
CA THR A 7 -0.17 15.69 -12.59
C THR A 7 0.05 15.41 -11.10
N ALA A 8 -1.03 15.40 -10.31
CA ALA A 8 -0.97 15.08 -8.88
C ALA A 8 -0.48 13.65 -8.62
N TRP A 9 -0.95 12.66 -9.39
CA TRP A 9 -0.49 11.27 -9.26
C TRP A 9 0.96 11.11 -9.68
N ARG A 10 1.40 11.78 -10.75
CA ARG A 10 2.81 11.73 -11.15
C ARG A 10 3.73 12.29 -10.06
N ALA A 11 3.30 13.37 -9.40
CA ALA A 11 4.06 13.97 -8.31
C ALA A 11 4.24 13.02 -7.11
N GLU A 12 3.39 12.01 -6.92
CA GLU A 12 3.58 11.00 -5.87
C GLU A 12 4.86 10.16 -6.07
N PHE A 13 5.45 10.14 -7.27
CA PHE A 13 6.61 9.31 -7.62
C PHE A 13 7.82 10.18 -7.99
N PRO A 14 8.73 10.52 -7.04
CA PRO A 14 9.87 11.41 -7.29
C PRO A 14 10.81 10.96 -8.40
N ILE A 15 10.92 9.64 -8.64
CA ILE A 15 11.75 9.10 -9.72
C ILE A 15 11.36 9.66 -11.11
N THR A 16 10.10 10.06 -11.27
CA THR A 16 9.56 10.59 -12.54
C THR A 16 10.07 11.99 -12.87
N GLU A 17 10.73 12.67 -11.93
CA GLU A 17 11.44 13.93 -12.14
C GLU A 17 12.75 13.74 -12.92
N ARG A 18 13.30 12.51 -12.91
CA ARG A 18 14.61 12.18 -13.50
C ARG A 18 14.53 11.14 -14.61
N PHE A 19 13.52 10.26 -14.56
CA PHE A 19 13.41 9.13 -15.46
C PHE A 19 11.98 8.93 -15.97
N ASN A 20 11.86 8.49 -17.21
CA ASN A 20 10.65 7.84 -17.70
C ASN A 20 10.71 6.37 -17.29
N TYR A 21 10.19 6.05 -16.10
CA TYR A 21 10.20 4.70 -15.55
C TYR A 21 9.11 3.82 -16.21
N LEU A 22 9.52 2.88 -17.05
CA LEU A 22 8.61 2.03 -17.85
C LEU A 22 8.55 0.56 -17.38
N ASN A 23 9.12 0.23 -16.21
CA ASN A 23 9.16 -1.13 -15.67
C ASN A 23 8.26 -1.30 -14.42
N ASN A 24 7.11 -0.64 -14.39
CA ASN A 24 6.19 -0.68 -13.23
C ASN A 24 5.51 -2.04 -13.03
N CYS A 25 5.49 -2.89 -14.06
CA CYS A 25 4.97 -4.25 -13.99
C CYS A 25 5.81 -5.19 -13.13
N SER A 26 7.09 -4.85 -12.86
CA SER A 26 7.95 -5.63 -11.96
C SER A 26 7.88 -5.07 -10.53
N LEU A 27 8.34 -3.85 -10.32
CA LEU A 27 8.31 -3.18 -9.03
C LEU A 27 8.05 -1.69 -9.23
N THR A 28 6.83 -1.27 -8.95
CA THR A 28 6.49 0.15 -9.01
C THR A 28 7.32 0.94 -7.98
N PRO A 29 7.91 2.09 -8.34
CA PRO A 29 8.68 2.91 -7.42
C PRO A 29 7.85 3.31 -6.19
N LEU A 30 8.49 3.39 -5.01
CA LEU A 30 7.80 3.78 -3.79
C LEU A 30 7.27 5.21 -3.90
N HIS A 31 5.96 5.38 -3.75
CA HIS A 31 5.30 6.67 -3.75
C HIS A 31 5.38 7.36 -2.38
N ARG A 32 5.23 8.69 -2.36
CA ARG A 32 5.38 9.53 -1.16
C ARG A 32 4.48 9.09 0.00
N ARG A 33 3.18 8.86 -0.25
CA ARG A 33 2.27 8.39 0.82
C ARG A 33 2.65 7.01 1.36
N GLY A 34 3.03 6.07 0.50
CA GLY A 34 3.49 4.74 0.90
C GLY A 34 4.72 4.80 1.80
N ARG A 35 5.69 5.66 1.45
CA ARG A 35 6.86 5.93 2.31
C ARG A 35 6.46 6.42 3.70
N ALA A 36 5.57 7.41 3.77
CA ALA A 36 5.11 7.95 5.05
C ALA A 36 4.38 6.88 5.90
N ARG A 37 3.63 5.96 5.28
CA ARG A 37 2.99 4.84 5.99
C ARG A 37 3.99 3.84 6.54
N VAL A 38 5.04 3.51 5.79
CA VAL A 38 6.13 2.65 6.27
C VAL A 38 6.86 3.32 7.44
N GLU A 39 7.18 4.61 7.33
CA GLU A 39 7.82 5.37 8.41
C GLU A 39 6.95 5.37 9.68
N ARG A 40 5.63 5.59 9.55
CA ARG A 40 4.68 5.47 10.66
C ARG A 40 4.69 4.09 11.29
N PHE A 41 4.62 3.02 10.49
CA PHE A 41 4.67 1.64 10.98
C PHE A 41 5.94 1.39 11.82
N LEU A 42 7.10 1.86 11.35
CA LEU A 42 8.36 1.75 12.08
C LEU A 42 8.35 2.53 13.40
N THR A 43 7.79 3.74 13.40
CA THR A 43 7.61 4.54 14.62
C THR A 43 6.70 3.83 15.63
N GLU A 44 5.52 3.37 15.21
CA GLU A 44 4.58 2.65 16.08
C GLU A 44 5.23 1.42 16.70
N TRP A 45 5.97 0.64 15.90
CA TRP A 45 6.67 -0.52 16.41
C TRP A 45 7.74 -0.13 17.44
N THR A 46 8.52 0.90 17.15
CA THR A 46 9.61 1.38 18.01
C THR A 46 9.08 1.88 19.35
N GLU A 47 7.99 2.63 19.36
CA GLU A 47 7.46 3.29 20.55
C GLU A 47 6.52 2.41 21.38
N GLN A 48 5.79 1.49 20.72
CA GLN A 48 4.70 0.74 21.36
C GLN A 48 4.98 -0.76 21.48
N GLY A 49 5.95 -1.28 20.72
CA GLY A 49 6.24 -2.72 20.68
C GLY A 49 4.99 -3.52 20.28
N GLY A 50 4.73 -4.60 21.01
CA GLY A 50 3.58 -5.48 20.73
C GLY A 50 2.20 -4.84 20.85
N ARG A 51 2.05 -3.69 21.54
CA ARG A 51 0.76 -2.98 21.62
C ARG A 51 0.28 -2.46 20.26
N ALA A 52 1.22 -2.13 19.37
CA ALA A 52 0.91 -1.62 18.03
C ALA A 52 0.02 -2.56 17.21
N TRP A 53 0.06 -3.88 17.49
CA TRP A 53 -0.86 -4.85 16.88
C TRP A 53 -2.32 -4.48 17.10
N TYR A 54 -2.69 -4.26 18.36
CA TYR A 54 -4.08 -4.07 18.76
C TYR A 54 -4.51 -2.62 18.60
N ASP A 55 -3.62 -1.67 18.87
CA ASP A 55 -3.92 -0.25 18.81
C ASP A 55 -3.99 0.27 17.36
N HIS A 56 -3.26 -0.37 16.43
CA HIS A 56 -3.13 0.12 15.05
C HIS A 56 -3.26 -0.97 13.97
N TRP A 57 -2.38 -1.97 13.96
CA TRP A 57 -2.15 -2.77 12.75
C TRP A 57 -3.30 -3.71 12.39
N ILE A 58 -4.01 -4.27 13.37
CA ILE A 58 -5.23 -5.05 13.11
C ILE A 58 -6.29 -4.16 12.44
N GLY A 59 -6.45 -2.92 12.90
CA GLY A 59 -7.40 -1.98 12.29
C GLY A 59 -7.03 -1.60 10.86
N GLU A 60 -5.75 -1.30 10.61
CA GLU A 60 -5.24 -1.00 9.26
C GLU A 60 -5.38 -2.22 8.31
N TYR A 61 -5.20 -3.44 8.83
CA TYR A 61 -5.41 -4.67 8.09
C TYR A 61 -6.87 -4.86 7.66
N GLU A 62 -7.82 -4.67 8.58
CA GLU A 62 -9.26 -4.78 8.28
C GLU A 62 -9.73 -3.68 7.32
N ALA A 63 -9.20 -2.45 7.46
CA ALA A 63 -9.49 -1.36 6.52
C ALA A 63 -9.00 -1.69 5.11
N LEU A 64 -7.80 -2.25 4.96
CA LEU A 64 -7.28 -2.69 3.66
C LEU A 64 -8.15 -3.78 3.02
N ARG A 65 -8.63 -4.75 3.81
CA ARG A 65 -9.54 -5.79 3.32
C ARG A 65 -10.86 -5.19 2.81
N ALA A 66 -11.42 -4.22 3.53
CA ALA A 66 -12.64 -3.53 3.12
C ALA A 66 -12.45 -2.71 1.82
N ASP A 67 -11.35 -1.97 1.71
CA ASP A 67 -11.02 -1.20 0.50
C ASP A 67 -10.88 -2.11 -0.73
N LEU A 68 -10.16 -3.24 -0.58
CA LEU A 68 -9.99 -4.21 -1.66
C LEU A 68 -11.29 -4.92 -2.04
N ALA A 69 -12.14 -5.26 -1.07
CA ALA A 69 -13.47 -5.80 -1.32
C ALA A 69 -14.29 -4.83 -2.20
N GLY A 70 -14.25 -3.52 -1.89
CA GLY A 70 -14.91 -2.49 -2.68
C GLY A 70 -14.39 -2.38 -4.12
N VAL A 71 -13.06 -2.43 -4.31
CA VAL A 71 -12.45 -2.40 -5.66
C VAL A 71 -12.80 -3.64 -6.48
N LEU A 72 -12.85 -4.81 -5.84
CA LEU A 72 -13.09 -6.10 -6.49
C LEU A 72 -14.59 -6.44 -6.64
N GLY A 73 -15.48 -5.69 -5.99
CA GLY A 73 -16.91 -5.99 -5.94
C GLY A 73 -17.23 -7.27 -5.15
N ALA A 74 -16.41 -7.58 -4.15
CA ALA A 74 -16.54 -8.77 -3.29
C ALA A 74 -17.02 -8.38 -1.88
N SER A 75 -17.35 -9.37 -1.06
CA SER A 75 -17.51 -9.18 0.39
C SER A 75 -16.15 -9.21 1.10
N ILE A 76 -16.06 -8.61 2.29
CA ILE A 76 -14.82 -8.61 3.08
C ILE A 76 -14.38 -10.03 3.48
N ASP A 77 -15.34 -10.93 3.69
CA ASP A 77 -15.09 -12.33 4.06
C ASP A 77 -14.45 -13.14 2.92
N GLU A 78 -14.49 -12.63 1.69
CA GLU A 78 -13.82 -13.21 0.51
C GLU A 78 -12.40 -12.68 0.30
N ILE A 79 -11.92 -11.75 1.14
CA ILE A 79 -10.60 -11.13 1.00
C ILE A 79 -9.64 -11.66 2.06
N ALA A 80 -8.57 -12.32 1.61
CA ALA A 80 -7.39 -12.65 2.40
C ALA A 80 -6.16 -11.89 1.86
N ILE A 81 -5.32 -11.38 2.76
CA ILE A 81 -4.09 -10.66 2.40
C ILE A 81 -2.89 -11.57 2.63
N GLU A 82 -2.14 -11.82 1.56
CA GLU A 82 -0.91 -12.61 1.58
C GLU A 82 0.32 -11.73 1.27
N PRO A 83 1.52 -12.11 1.73
CA PRO A 83 2.74 -11.30 1.52
C PRO A 83 3.09 -11.07 0.05
N ASN A 84 2.66 -11.97 -0.84
CA ASN A 84 2.84 -11.87 -2.30
C ASN A 84 1.97 -12.92 -3.02
N VAL A 85 1.87 -12.79 -4.35
CA VAL A 85 1.09 -13.69 -5.22
C VAL A 85 1.55 -15.15 -5.10
N SER A 86 2.86 -15.40 -5.05
CA SER A 86 3.39 -16.76 -4.97
C SER A 86 2.98 -17.47 -3.68
N ALA A 87 2.98 -16.76 -2.55
CA ALA A 87 2.49 -17.29 -1.28
C ALA A 87 1.01 -17.65 -1.35
N GLY A 88 0.18 -16.79 -1.94
CA GLY A 88 -1.26 -17.03 -2.08
C GLY A 88 -1.66 -18.15 -3.05
N LEU A 89 -0.75 -18.60 -3.93
CA LEU A 89 -1.01 -19.72 -4.85
C LEU A 89 -0.59 -21.09 -4.30
N VAL A 90 0.33 -21.11 -3.34
CA VAL A 90 0.93 -22.35 -2.80
C VAL A 90 0.38 -22.68 -1.41
N GLY A 91 -0.36 -21.76 -0.78
CA GLY A 91 -1.06 -21.97 0.49
C GLY A 91 -2.10 -23.07 0.46
#